data_AF-A0A353MD92-F1
#
_entry.id   AF-A0A353MD92-F1
#
_cell.length_a   1.000
_cell.length_b   1.000
_cell.length_c   1.000
_cell.angle_alpha   90.00
_cell.angle_beta   90.00
_cell.angle_gamma   90.00
#
_symmetry.space_group_name_H-M   'P 1'
#
loop_
_entity.id
_entity.type
_entity.pdbx_description
1 polymer ?
#
loop_
_entity_poly.entity_id
_entity_poly.type
_entity_poly.pdbx_seq_one_letter_code
_entity_poly.pdbx_strand_id
1 'polypeptide(L)'
;MGNSSVFVNGQGMSSTNSGAVTVSGPDVCLTPMGNALVPVPYINTAKSATLADGTKTVKIDGSMGTIDGCNYSTSTGDQPGSGKGVASGTVGDKAEFINSSFDVKIEGKGACRNSDPMTHNNKNALGVNQDSAASPPASDIEAELPDKSTFRFRVVEHLSWDAYDDKKRRFNLGHKDNKPIAGRKYKIRMPNGSEIEKTTDDDGVIELTDQDPCSKYEVIFEPANARLNNSYYLYYNGCPPLNKVL
;
A
#
# COMPACT_ATOMS: atom_id res chain seq x y z
N MET A 1 21.23 -5.68 -10.68
CA MET A 1 19.78 -5.69 -10.46
C MET A 1 19.48 -4.64 -9.40
N GLY A 2 18.26 -4.10 -9.40
CA GLY A 2 17.81 -3.21 -8.34
C GLY A 2 17.81 -3.89 -6.96
N ASN A 3 17.59 -3.09 -5.92
CA ASN A 3 17.61 -3.49 -4.52
C ASN A 3 16.26 -3.25 -3.82
N SER A 4 15.16 -3.25 -4.57
CA SER A 4 13.82 -3.10 -4.00
C SER A 4 13.58 -4.10 -2.87
N SER A 5 13.01 -3.62 -1.75
CA SER A 5 12.63 -4.43 -0.60
C SER A 5 11.12 -4.72 -0.55
N VAL A 6 10.35 -4.06 -1.42
CA VAL A 6 8.89 -4.23 -1.55
C VAL A 6 8.59 -5.11 -2.74
N PHE A 7 7.81 -6.18 -2.51
CA PHE A 7 7.49 -7.17 -3.52
C PHE A 7 6.00 -7.19 -3.84
N VAL A 8 5.70 -7.27 -5.13
CA VAL A 8 4.34 -7.40 -5.67
C VAL A 8 4.30 -8.65 -6.54
N ASN A 9 3.38 -9.57 -6.23
CA ASN A 9 3.28 -10.88 -6.88
C ASN A 9 4.63 -11.65 -6.90
N GLY A 10 5.45 -11.52 -5.84
CA GLY A 10 6.76 -12.16 -5.73
C GLY A 10 7.88 -11.50 -6.55
N GLN A 11 7.62 -10.36 -7.19
CA GLN A 11 8.59 -9.61 -7.99
C GLN A 11 8.83 -8.23 -7.36
N GLY A 12 10.08 -7.75 -7.36
CA GLY A 12 10.42 -6.45 -6.77
C GLY A 12 9.69 -5.31 -7.46
N MET A 13 9.15 -4.37 -6.69
CA MET A 13 8.50 -3.17 -7.20
C MET A 13 9.51 -2.03 -7.27
N SER A 14 9.66 -1.41 -8.43
CA SER A 14 10.64 -0.34 -8.61
C SER A 14 10.22 0.97 -7.95
N SER A 15 11.22 1.75 -7.58
CA SER A 15 11.05 3.08 -7.01
C SER A 15 12.20 4.00 -7.44
N THR A 16 12.09 5.30 -7.18
CA THR A 16 13.17 6.26 -7.49
C THR A 16 14.52 5.92 -6.85
N ASN A 17 14.54 5.15 -5.76
CA ASN A 17 15.78 4.74 -5.08
C ASN A 17 16.08 3.23 -5.17
N SER A 18 15.26 2.43 -5.87
CA SER A 18 15.49 0.97 -5.99
C SER A 18 16.69 0.60 -6.88
N GLY A 19 17.31 1.57 -7.57
CA GLY A 19 18.41 1.29 -8.47
C GLY A 19 18.05 0.39 -9.66
N ALA A 20 16.76 0.22 -9.97
CA ALA A 20 16.31 -0.52 -11.13
C ALA A 20 16.87 0.08 -12.42
N VAL A 21 17.26 -0.81 -13.32
CA VAL A 21 17.76 -0.47 -14.65
C VAL A 21 17.00 -1.29 -15.65
N THR A 22 16.71 -0.71 -16.81
CA THR A 22 16.23 -1.45 -17.96
C THR A 22 17.18 -1.22 -19.12
N VAL A 23 17.48 -2.28 -19.86
CA VAL A 23 18.38 -2.27 -21.00
C VAL A 23 17.63 -2.87 -22.17
N SER A 24 17.67 -2.18 -23.30
CA SER A 24 17.02 -2.55 -24.55
C SER A 24 18.04 -2.66 -25.68
N GLY A 25 17.86 -3.65 -26.54
CA GLY A 25 18.64 -3.81 -27.76
C GLY A 25 17.96 -4.83 -28.71
N PRO A 26 17.85 -4.55 -30.02
CA PRO A 26 18.38 -3.37 -30.70
C PRO A 26 17.43 -2.15 -30.66
N ASP A 27 17.98 -0.98 -30.30
CA ASP A 27 17.37 0.35 -30.49
C ASP A 27 17.85 0.95 -31.81
N VAL A 28 17.10 0.75 -32.90
CA VAL A 28 17.56 1.11 -34.24
C VAL A 28 17.33 2.60 -34.50
N CYS A 29 18.43 3.36 -34.59
CA CYS A 29 18.40 4.80 -34.86
C CYS A 29 19.09 5.13 -36.18
N LEU A 30 18.68 6.24 -36.80
CA LEU A 30 19.32 6.79 -37.98
C LEU A 30 20.60 7.52 -37.56
N THR A 31 21.73 7.05 -38.08
CA THR A 31 23.05 7.54 -37.70
C THR A 31 23.74 8.19 -38.90
N PRO A 32 24.27 9.42 -38.74
CA PRO A 32 25.08 10.05 -39.78
C PRO A 32 26.31 9.21 -40.14
N MET A 33 26.41 8.83 -41.41
CA MET A 33 27.60 8.22 -42.00
C MET A 33 27.92 8.96 -43.30
N GLY A 34 28.84 9.92 -43.23
CA GLY A 34 29.07 10.88 -44.31
C GLY A 34 27.82 11.70 -44.60
N ASN A 35 27.35 11.69 -45.86
CA ASN A 35 26.16 12.43 -46.29
C ASN A 35 24.85 11.64 -46.15
N ALA A 36 24.90 10.41 -45.63
CA ALA A 36 23.73 9.54 -45.50
C ALA A 36 23.34 9.33 -44.03
N LEU A 37 22.06 9.02 -43.81
CA LEU A 37 21.56 8.49 -42.54
C LEU A 37 21.36 6.98 -42.70
N VAL A 38 22.03 6.20 -41.86
CA VAL A 38 22.01 4.73 -41.91
C VAL A 38 21.36 4.19 -40.64
N PRO A 39 20.41 3.24 -40.73
CA PRO A 39 19.87 2.57 -39.55
C PRO A 39 20.96 1.75 -38.84
N VAL A 40 21.27 2.10 -37.58
CA VAL A 40 22.26 1.42 -36.74
C VAL A 40 21.60 0.96 -35.44
N PRO A 41 21.77 -0.31 -35.03
CA PRO A 41 21.27 -0.78 -33.74
C PRO A 41 22.13 -0.28 -32.58
N TYR A 42 21.50 0.35 -31.59
CA TYR A 42 22.11 0.77 -30.33
C TYR A 42 21.64 -0.09 -29.16
N ILE A 43 22.41 -0.04 -28.07
CA ILE A 43 21.94 -0.43 -26.74
C ILE A 43 21.39 0.82 -26.08
N ASN A 44 20.19 0.72 -25.53
CA ASN A 44 19.52 1.82 -24.86
C ASN A 44 19.23 1.44 -23.41
N THR A 45 19.55 2.32 -22.46
CA THR A 45 19.43 2.10 -21.03
C THR A 45 18.62 3.21 -20.37
N ALA A 46 17.63 2.84 -19.55
CA ALA A 46 16.88 3.75 -18.69
C ALA A 46 16.94 3.29 -17.23
N LYS A 47 16.74 4.22 -16.29
CA LYS A 47 16.96 3.98 -14.85
C LYS A 47 15.79 4.49 -14.02
N SER A 48 15.46 3.76 -12.96
CA SER A 48 14.39 4.13 -12.03
C SER A 48 14.63 5.44 -11.30
N ALA A 49 15.89 5.88 -11.17
CA ALA A 49 16.23 7.20 -10.65
C ALA A 49 15.59 8.37 -11.42
N THR A 50 15.19 8.15 -12.67
CA THR A 50 14.50 9.15 -13.51
C THR A 50 12.99 8.94 -13.59
N LEU A 51 12.43 8.13 -12.68
CA LEU A 51 11.00 7.85 -12.61
C LEU A 51 10.18 9.14 -12.51
N ALA A 52 9.21 9.25 -13.40
CA ALA A 52 8.21 10.30 -13.45
C ALA A 52 6.80 9.67 -13.44
N ASP A 53 5.81 10.46 -13.02
CA ASP A 53 4.39 10.07 -12.98
C ASP A 53 4.08 8.79 -12.15
N GLY A 54 4.95 8.49 -11.18
CA GLY A 54 4.76 7.41 -10.21
C GLY A 54 3.77 7.76 -9.09
N THR A 55 3.86 7.04 -7.97
CA THR A 55 3.00 7.27 -6.79
C THR A 55 3.15 8.66 -6.19
N LYS A 56 2.07 9.20 -5.62
CA LYS A 56 2.04 10.53 -5.00
C LYS A 56 1.98 10.45 -3.48
N THR A 57 1.12 9.61 -2.93
CA THR A 57 0.85 9.48 -1.50
C THR A 57 1.48 8.23 -0.90
N VAL A 58 1.50 7.12 -1.63
CA VAL A 58 2.14 5.87 -1.20
C VAL A 58 3.64 5.91 -1.49
N LYS A 59 4.45 5.47 -0.53
CA LYS A 59 5.91 5.39 -0.67
C LYS A 59 6.35 3.93 -0.74
N ILE A 60 7.27 3.65 -1.67
CA ILE A 60 7.91 2.35 -1.86
C ILE A 60 9.38 2.54 -1.56
N ASP A 61 9.89 1.78 -0.58
CA ASP A 61 11.24 2.00 -0.03
C ASP A 61 11.48 3.47 0.37
N GLY A 62 10.46 4.11 0.93
CA GLY A 62 10.50 5.52 1.34
C GLY A 62 10.44 6.54 0.19
N SER A 63 10.34 6.11 -1.06
CA SER A 63 10.39 6.99 -2.25
C SER A 63 9.21 6.79 -3.21
N MET A 64 9.21 7.49 -4.35
CA MET A 64 8.15 7.37 -5.36
C MET A 64 8.24 5.98 -6.02
N GLY A 65 7.12 5.25 -6.06
CA GLY A 65 7.01 3.91 -6.63
C GLY A 65 6.47 3.90 -8.07
N THR A 66 6.76 2.83 -8.81
CA THR A 66 6.29 2.63 -10.18
C THR A 66 4.87 2.06 -10.22
N ILE A 67 3.95 2.78 -10.86
CA ILE A 67 2.56 2.38 -11.08
C ILE A 67 2.17 2.55 -12.55
N ASP A 68 1.06 1.95 -12.95
CA ASP A 68 0.57 2.03 -14.33
C ASP A 68 0.50 3.47 -14.87
N GLY A 69 1.01 3.67 -16.09
CA GLY A 69 1.18 4.97 -16.73
C GLY A 69 2.37 5.82 -16.24
N CYS A 70 3.24 5.30 -15.36
CA CYS A 70 4.52 5.93 -15.04
C CYS A 70 5.58 5.64 -16.12
N ASN A 71 6.71 6.34 -16.06
CA ASN A 71 7.82 6.15 -16.99
C ASN A 71 9.16 6.48 -16.34
N TYR A 72 10.25 5.94 -16.90
CA TYR A 72 11.59 6.49 -16.71
C TYR A 72 11.79 7.58 -17.75
N SER A 73 11.87 8.83 -17.32
CA SER A 73 11.70 10.01 -18.18
C SER A 73 12.78 10.18 -19.26
N THR A 74 13.92 9.52 -19.12
CA THR A 74 15.01 9.61 -20.09
C THR A 74 15.72 8.27 -20.26
N SER A 75 16.32 8.08 -21.43
CA SER A 75 17.16 6.93 -21.72
C SER A 75 18.48 7.32 -22.39
N THR A 76 19.44 6.41 -22.44
CA THR A 76 20.83 6.68 -22.85
C THR A 76 21.46 5.53 -23.62
N GLY A 77 22.43 5.82 -24.49
CA GLY A 77 23.19 4.85 -25.30
C GLY A 77 22.97 4.98 -26.81
N ASP A 78 21.91 5.68 -27.23
CA ASP A 78 21.50 5.92 -28.61
C ASP A 78 21.86 7.32 -29.16
N GLN A 79 22.55 8.14 -28.35
CA GLN A 79 22.96 9.52 -28.71
C GLN A 79 23.72 9.64 -30.04
N PRO A 80 24.55 8.66 -30.47
CA PRO A 80 25.19 8.73 -31.78
C PRO A 80 24.20 8.63 -32.95
N GLY A 81 23.02 8.04 -32.73
CA GLY A 81 21.89 8.01 -33.66
C GLY A 81 21.15 9.34 -33.74
N SER A 82 21.86 10.45 -33.97
CA SER A 82 21.32 11.81 -33.95
C SER A 82 20.25 12.08 -35.03
N GLY A 83 20.13 11.19 -36.02
CA GLY A 83 19.02 11.16 -36.98
C GLY A 83 17.72 10.59 -36.42
N LYS A 84 17.70 10.19 -35.13
CA LYS A 84 16.57 9.68 -34.34
C LYS A 84 16.21 8.22 -34.59
N GLY A 85 15.48 7.64 -33.64
CA GLY A 85 14.91 6.30 -33.72
C GLY A 85 14.03 6.12 -34.95
N VAL A 86 14.20 5.00 -35.65
CA VAL A 86 13.49 4.71 -36.92
C VAL A 86 11.97 4.68 -36.72
N ALA A 87 11.50 4.16 -35.58
CA ALA A 87 10.09 4.11 -35.25
C ALA A 87 9.63 5.31 -34.42
N SER A 88 10.47 5.79 -33.48
CA SER A 88 10.03 6.81 -32.51
C SER A 88 10.24 8.26 -32.95
N GLY A 89 11.20 8.53 -33.85
CA GLY A 89 11.60 9.89 -34.19
C GLY A 89 12.24 10.68 -33.03
N THR A 90 12.77 9.97 -32.02
CA THR A 90 13.39 10.55 -30.82
C THR A 90 14.81 10.00 -30.56
N VAL A 91 15.55 10.63 -29.64
CA VAL A 91 16.85 10.16 -29.14
C VAL A 91 16.84 10.32 -27.62
N GLY A 92 17.16 9.26 -26.88
CA GLY A 92 17.26 9.27 -25.43
C GLY A 92 15.94 9.59 -24.70
N ASP A 93 14.80 9.33 -25.32
CA ASP A 93 13.48 9.64 -24.74
C ASP A 93 13.04 8.56 -23.73
N LYS A 94 11.87 8.77 -23.12
CA LYS A 94 11.32 7.96 -22.03
C LYS A 94 11.26 6.46 -22.32
N ALA A 95 11.36 5.67 -21.24
CA ALA A 95 11.04 4.26 -21.21
C ALA A 95 9.76 4.02 -20.40
N GLU A 96 8.76 3.37 -21.00
CA GLU A 96 7.42 3.21 -20.41
C GLU A 96 7.11 1.74 -20.15
N PHE A 97 6.51 1.45 -18.99
CA PHE A 97 6.01 0.11 -18.69
C PHE A 97 4.86 -0.25 -19.64
N ILE A 98 4.92 -1.44 -20.22
CA ILE A 98 3.86 -2.01 -21.07
C ILE A 98 2.84 -2.75 -20.21
N ASN A 99 3.30 -3.34 -19.10
CA ASN A 99 2.47 -4.14 -18.22
C ASN A 99 2.63 -3.71 -16.76
N SER A 100 1.64 -4.06 -15.96
CA SER A 100 1.63 -3.90 -14.51
C SER A 100 0.79 -4.99 -13.86
N SER A 101 0.77 -5.05 -12.53
CA SER A 101 -0.05 -5.98 -11.77
C SER A 101 -1.55 -5.74 -11.98
N PHE A 102 -2.31 -6.82 -12.19
CA PHE A 102 -3.77 -6.77 -12.36
C PHE A 102 -4.54 -6.78 -11.03
N ASP A 103 -3.95 -7.38 -9.99
CA ASP A 103 -4.57 -7.61 -8.68
C ASP A 103 -4.05 -6.66 -7.60
N VAL A 104 -2.77 -6.30 -7.62
CA VAL A 104 -2.18 -5.36 -6.68
C VAL A 104 -2.19 -3.96 -7.28
N LYS A 105 -3.05 -3.11 -6.71
CA LYS A 105 -3.23 -1.72 -7.13
C LYS A 105 -2.78 -0.76 -6.04
N ILE A 106 -2.00 0.23 -6.43
CA ILE A 106 -1.52 1.33 -5.59
C ILE A 106 -2.08 2.62 -6.19
N GLU A 107 -2.75 3.42 -5.36
CA GLU A 107 -3.45 4.63 -5.82
C GLU A 107 -4.45 4.35 -6.95
N GLY A 108 -5.07 3.16 -6.94
CA GLY A 108 -6.03 2.71 -7.94
C GLY A 108 -5.41 2.20 -9.25
N LYS A 109 -4.07 2.21 -9.37
CA LYS A 109 -3.34 1.79 -10.56
C LYS A 109 -2.51 0.53 -10.31
N GLY A 110 -2.31 -0.31 -11.33
CA GLY A 110 -1.49 -1.52 -11.18
C GLY A 110 -0.06 -1.19 -10.79
N ALA A 111 0.54 -1.95 -9.88
CA ALA A 111 1.95 -1.78 -9.52
C ALA A 111 2.87 -2.40 -10.58
N CYS A 112 3.90 -1.68 -11.02
CA CYS A 112 4.88 -2.20 -11.97
C CYS A 112 5.99 -2.96 -11.23
N ARG A 113 6.44 -4.07 -11.82
CA ARG A 113 7.29 -5.09 -11.17
C ARG A 113 8.59 -5.30 -11.93
N ASN A 114 9.49 -6.05 -11.31
CA ASN A 114 10.58 -6.71 -12.00
C ASN A 114 10.03 -7.61 -13.11
N SER A 115 10.76 -7.70 -14.22
CA SER A 115 10.38 -8.45 -15.42
C SER A 115 9.14 -7.94 -16.17
N ASP A 116 8.48 -6.87 -15.72
CA ASP A 116 7.45 -6.24 -16.55
C ASP A 116 8.11 -5.64 -17.81
N PRO A 117 7.58 -5.92 -19.01
CA PRO A 117 8.13 -5.42 -20.26
C PRO A 117 8.03 -3.89 -20.33
N MET A 118 9.04 -3.28 -20.93
CA MET A 118 9.11 -1.83 -21.12
C MET A 118 9.38 -1.49 -22.59
N THR A 119 8.90 -0.33 -23.01
CA THR A 119 9.38 0.33 -24.23
C THR A 119 10.53 1.27 -23.89
N HIS A 120 11.39 1.56 -24.86
CA HIS A 120 12.52 2.48 -24.74
C HIS A 120 12.50 3.52 -25.84
N ASN A 121 13.10 4.69 -25.57
CA ASN A 121 13.25 5.79 -26.51
C ASN A 121 11.93 6.09 -27.24
N ASN A 122 10.86 6.33 -26.47
CA ASN A 122 9.51 6.56 -26.99
C ASN A 122 9.06 5.47 -27.98
N LYS A 123 9.15 4.20 -27.53
CA LYS A 123 8.69 3.00 -28.26
C LYS A 123 9.51 2.65 -29.50
N ASN A 124 10.77 3.10 -29.57
CA ASN A 124 11.69 2.65 -30.61
C ASN A 124 12.21 1.23 -30.37
N ALA A 125 12.31 0.84 -29.11
CA ALA A 125 12.90 -0.43 -28.71
C ALA A 125 12.15 -1.06 -27.54
N LEU A 126 12.39 -2.36 -27.31
CA LEU A 126 11.78 -3.13 -26.23
C LEU A 126 12.83 -3.56 -25.22
N GLY A 127 12.51 -3.37 -23.95
CA GLY A 127 13.32 -3.75 -22.81
C GLY A 127 12.46 -4.46 -21.77
N VAL A 128 13.08 -4.79 -20.66
CA VAL A 128 12.41 -5.39 -19.51
C VAL A 128 12.94 -4.69 -18.27
N ASN A 129 12.06 -4.36 -17.33
CA ASN A 129 12.48 -3.78 -16.07
C ASN A 129 13.30 -4.79 -15.27
N GLN A 130 14.51 -4.42 -14.82
CA GLN A 130 15.36 -5.26 -13.97
C GLN A 130 15.50 -4.65 -12.58
N ASP A 131 14.72 -5.19 -11.65
CA ASP A 131 14.78 -4.91 -10.21
C ASP A 131 15.02 -6.22 -9.44
N SER A 132 14.72 -6.26 -8.14
CA SER A 132 14.82 -7.47 -7.32
C SER A 132 13.98 -8.61 -7.92
N ALA A 133 14.65 -9.68 -8.35
CA ALA A 133 14.02 -10.78 -9.08
C ALA A 133 13.16 -11.71 -8.21
N ALA A 134 13.43 -11.74 -6.91
CA ALA A 134 12.67 -12.48 -5.93
C ALA A 134 12.72 -11.74 -4.61
N SER A 135 11.68 -11.91 -3.78
CA SER A 135 11.80 -11.60 -2.36
C SER A 135 13.07 -12.25 -1.82
N PRO A 136 13.89 -11.56 -0.99
CA PRO A 136 14.91 -12.26 -0.25
C PRO A 136 14.25 -13.48 0.43
N PRO A 137 14.93 -14.64 0.52
CA PRO A 137 14.43 -15.73 1.34
C PRO A 137 14.05 -15.12 2.68
N ALA A 138 12.87 -15.48 3.21
CA ALA A 138 12.38 -14.94 4.47
C ALA A 138 13.55 -14.90 5.44
N SER A 139 14.05 -13.70 5.71
CA SER A 139 15.22 -13.57 6.54
C SER A 139 14.81 -14.09 7.91
N ASP A 140 15.60 -14.98 8.51
CA ASP A 140 15.45 -15.36 9.92
C ASP A 140 15.66 -14.14 10.87
N ILE A 141 15.81 -12.94 10.32
CA ILE A 141 15.53 -11.69 11.00
C ILE A 141 14.04 -11.74 11.35
N GLU A 142 13.74 -12.15 12.58
CA GLU A 142 12.55 -11.68 13.27
C GLU A 142 12.45 -10.18 12.94
N ALA A 143 11.51 -9.81 12.06
CA ALA A 143 11.06 -8.44 12.04
C ALA A 143 10.80 -8.13 13.51
N GLU A 144 11.45 -7.09 14.06
CA GLU A 144 11.10 -6.63 15.41
C GLU A 144 9.61 -6.32 15.34
N LEU A 145 8.81 -7.31 15.76
CA LEU A 145 7.37 -7.18 15.81
C LEU A 145 7.18 -6.03 16.76
N PRO A 146 6.39 -5.01 16.38
CA PRO A 146 6.11 -3.91 17.28
C PRO A 146 5.71 -4.50 18.64
N ASP A 147 6.25 -3.92 19.71
CA ASP A 147 6.04 -4.44 21.06
C ASP A 147 4.57 -4.77 21.26
N LYS A 148 4.32 -5.95 21.84
CA LYS A 148 2.96 -6.39 22.11
C LYS A 148 2.22 -5.30 22.87
N SER A 149 1.04 -4.96 22.37
CA SER A 149 0.24 -3.85 22.87
C SER A 149 -0.92 -4.36 23.73
N THR A 150 -1.59 -3.41 24.39
CA THR A 150 -2.82 -3.68 25.12
C THR A 150 -4.02 -3.25 24.28
N PHE A 151 -4.87 -4.20 23.92
CA PHE A 151 -6.18 -3.89 23.34
C PHE A 151 -7.17 -3.61 24.47
N ARG A 152 -7.76 -2.41 24.46
CA ARG A 152 -8.78 -1.98 25.42
C ARG A 152 -10.01 -1.45 24.69
N PHE A 153 -11.18 -1.86 25.13
CA PHE A 153 -12.42 -1.16 24.79
C PHE A 153 -13.26 -0.95 26.05
N ARG A 154 -13.99 0.17 26.07
CA ARG A 154 -14.90 0.54 27.15
C ARG A 154 -16.33 0.49 26.64
N VAL A 155 -17.20 -0.14 27.42
CA VAL A 155 -18.63 -0.24 27.17
C VAL A 155 -19.36 0.72 28.09
N VAL A 156 -20.12 1.62 27.49
CA VAL A 156 -20.87 2.67 28.18
C VAL A 156 -22.33 2.67 27.73
N GLU A 157 -23.21 3.26 28.52
CA GLU A 157 -24.58 3.52 28.12
C GLU A 157 -24.62 4.43 26.88
N HIS A 158 -25.48 4.09 25.92
CA HIS A 158 -25.63 4.91 24.71
C HIS A 158 -26.19 6.30 25.04
N LEU A 159 -27.14 6.36 25.97
CA LEU A 159 -27.73 7.57 26.52
C LEU A 159 -27.52 7.54 28.03
N SER A 160 -26.73 8.48 28.56
CA SER A 160 -26.44 8.56 29.97
C SER A 160 -26.72 9.95 30.50
N TRP A 161 -27.45 10.04 31.61
CA TRP A 161 -27.70 11.30 32.30
C TRP A 161 -26.42 11.91 32.89
N ASP A 162 -25.44 11.07 33.23
CA ASP A 162 -24.15 11.49 33.77
C ASP A 162 -23.35 12.36 32.76
N ALA A 163 -23.65 12.23 31.46
CA ALA A 163 -23.00 12.95 30.37
C ALA A 163 -23.99 13.83 29.57
N TYR A 164 -25.16 14.13 30.14
CA TYR A 164 -26.11 15.06 29.53
C TYR A 164 -25.53 16.47 29.48
N ASP A 165 -25.51 17.08 28.30
CA ASP A 165 -25.05 18.46 28.14
C ASP A 165 -26.22 19.42 28.39
N ASP A 166 -26.30 19.96 29.61
CA ASP A 166 -27.35 20.92 30.00
C ASP A 166 -27.38 22.17 29.12
N LYS A 167 -26.21 22.63 28.66
CA LYS A 167 -26.10 23.83 27.82
C LYS A 167 -26.66 23.58 26.43
N LYS A 168 -26.34 22.42 25.85
CA LYS A 168 -26.81 22.01 24.52
C LYS A 168 -28.15 21.27 24.55
N ARG A 169 -28.68 21.01 25.74
CA ARG A 169 -29.91 20.24 26.01
C ARG A 169 -29.97 18.91 25.27
N ARG A 170 -28.87 18.17 25.21
CA ARG A 170 -28.76 16.92 24.44
C ARG A 170 -27.84 15.91 25.10
N PHE A 171 -28.11 14.62 24.82
CA PHE A 171 -27.21 13.53 25.20
C PHE A 171 -26.01 13.44 24.24
N ASN A 172 -24.85 13.07 24.78
CA ASN A 172 -23.69 12.69 23.99
C ASN A 172 -23.71 11.17 23.79
N LEU A 173 -24.04 10.73 22.58
CA LEU A 173 -24.28 9.32 22.28
C LEU A 173 -22.99 8.51 22.41
N GLY A 174 -22.99 7.48 23.27
CA GLY A 174 -21.87 6.56 23.44
C GLY A 174 -20.53 7.23 23.83
N HIS A 175 -20.59 8.41 24.46
CA HIS A 175 -19.39 9.16 24.81
C HIS A 175 -18.62 8.48 25.95
N LYS A 176 -17.29 8.66 26.00
CA LYS A 176 -16.42 8.05 27.04
C LYS A 176 -16.79 8.40 28.48
N ASP A 177 -17.52 9.49 28.68
CA ASP A 177 -17.97 9.99 29.99
C ASP A 177 -19.37 9.45 30.36
N ASN A 178 -20.02 8.72 29.46
CA ASN A 178 -21.29 8.07 29.76
C ASN A 178 -21.07 6.97 30.82
N LYS A 179 -22.13 6.70 31.58
CA LYS A 179 -22.12 5.68 32.63
C LYS A 179 -21.59 4.34 32.10
N PRO A 180 -20.59 3.73 32.76
CA PRO A 180 -20.05 2.45 32.35
C PRO A 180 -21.03 1.29 32.56
N ILE A 181 -20.95 0.27 31.71
CA ILE A 181 -21.74 -0.95 31.84
C ILE A 181 -20.85 -2.08 32.36
N ALA A 182 -20.94 -2.35 33.66
CA ALA A 182 -20.25 -3.45 34.33
C ALA A 182 -20.94 -4.80 34.13
N GLY A 183 -20.19 -5.89 34.25
CA GLY A 183 -20.72 -7.26 34.27
C GLY A 183 -21.26 -7.78 32.93
N ARG A 184 -20.97 -7.09 31.82
CA ARG A 184 -21.45 -7.43 30.48
C ARG A 184 -20.50 -8.41 29.80
N LYS A 185 -21.03 -9.56 29.39
CA LYS A 185 -20.26 -10.61 28.69
C LYS A 185 -20.16 -10.36 27.20
N TYR A 186 -18.97 -10.60 26.66
CA TYR A 186 -18.65 -10.57 25.24
C TYR A 186 -17.81 -11.79 24.88
N LYS A 187 -18.03 -12.32 23.67
CA LYS A 187 -17.10 -13.26 23.04
C LYS A 187 -16.14 -12.45 22.17
N ILE A 188 -14.86 -12.77 22.20
CA ILE A 188 -13.85 -12.13 21.36
C ILE A 188 -13.18 -13.23 20.55
N ARG A 189 -13.31 -13.16 19.22
CA ARG A 189 -12.55 -14.01 18.32
C ARG A 189 -11.16 -13.42 18.14
N MET A 190 -10.17 -14.19 18.59
CA MET A 190 -8.75 -13.88 18.50
C MET A 190 -8.23 -14.12 17.07
N PRO A 191 -7.07 -13.55 16.70
CA PRO A 191 -6.51 -13.69 15.34
C PRO A 191 -6.23 -15.13 14.91
N ASN A 192 -5.97 -16.02 15.87
CA ASN A 192 -5.78 -17.45 15.64
C ASN A 192 -7.10 -18.24 15.45
N GLY A 193 -8.25 -17.56 15.43
CA GLY A 193 -9.58 -18.16 15.32
C GLY A 193 -10.17 -18.70 16.63
N SER A 194 -9.42 -18.67 17.74
CA SER A 194 -9.96 -19.05 19.05
C SER A 194 -10.93 -18.00 19.58
N GLU A 195 -11.95 -18.42 20.31
CA GLU A 195 -12.91 -17.52 20.95
C GLU A 195 -12.69 -17.52 22.46
N ILE A 196 -12.58 -16.32 23.03
CA ILE A 196 -12.49 -16.12 24.48
C ILE A 196 -13.72 -15.38 24.99
N GLU A 197 -14.17 -15.71 26.20
CA GLU A 197 -15.23 -14.95 26.87
C GLU A 197 -14.60 -13.95 27.85
N LYS A 198 -15.03 -12.68 27.76
CA LYS A 198 -14.61 -11.61 28.67
C LYS A 198 -15.83 -10.88 29.18
N THR A 199 -15.74 -10.42 30.42
CA THR A 199 -16.79 -9.65 31.10
C THR A 199 -16.23 -8.27 31.41
N THR A 200 -17.01 -7.23 31.18
CA THR A 200 -16.62 -5.86 31.56
C THR A 200 -16.45 -5.75 33.07
N ASP A 201 -15.41 -5.04 33.49
CA ASP A 201 -15.18 -4.67 34.90
C ASP A 201 -16.14 -3.57 35.38
N ASP A 202 -15.93 -3.07 36.60
CA ASP A 202 -16.76 -2.03 37.21
C ASP A 202 -16.75 -0.70 36.42
N ASP A 203 -15.68 -0.44 35.66
CA ASP A 203 -15.52 0.72 34.79
C ASP A 203 -16.01 0.48 33.35
N GLY A 204 -16.59 -0.69 33.09
CA GLY A 204 -17.10 -1.09 31.79
C GLY A 204 -16.01 -1.51 30.80
N VAL A 205 -14.78 -1.76 31.26
CA VAL A 205 -13.62 -2.02 30.41
C VAL A 205 -13.39 -3.53 30.22
N ILE A 206 -13.01 -3.90 29.00
CA ILE A 206 -12.35 -5.18 28.72
C ILE A 206 -10.94 -4.89 28.22
N GLU A 207 -9.97 -5.55 28.84
CA GLU A 207 -8.55 -5.42 28.56
C GLU A 207 -7.95 -6.77 28.16
N LEU A 208 -7.21 -6.76 27.05
CA LEU A 208 -6.37 -7.86 26.58
C LEU A 208 -4.94 -7.35 26.46
N THR A 209 -4.05 -7.85 27.31
CA THR A 209 -2.61 -7.57 27.25
C THR A 209 -1.91 -8.48 26.24
N ASP A 210 -0.68 -8.14 25.88
CA ASP A 210 0.19 -9.00 25.09
C ASP A 210 -0.36 -9.32 23.68
N GLN A 211 -1.05 -8.35 23.09
CA GLN A 211 -1.73 -8.46 21.80
C GLN A 211 -0.88 -7.88 20.67
N ASP A 212 -0.86 -8.56 19.52
CA ASP A 212 -0.23 -8.04 18.31
C ASP A 212 -0.98 -6.77 17.84
N PRO A 213 -0.31 -5.60 17.76
CA PRO A 213 -0.97 -4.35 17.39
C PRO A 213 -1.50 -4.33 15.93
N CYS A 214 -1.02 -5.22 15.07
CA CYS A 214 -1.46 -5.34 13.67
C CYS A 214 -2.59 -6.37 13.47
N SER A 215 -2.95 -7.09 14.53
CA SER A 215 -3.92 -8.18 14.47
C SER A 215 -5.37 -7.70 14.42
N LYS A 216 -6.24 -8.51 13.82
CA LYS A 216 -7.69 -8.25 13.73
C LYS A 216 -8.44 -9.00 14.82
N TYR A 217 -9.30 -8.31 15.54
CA TYR A 217 -10.15 -8.83 16.60
C TYR A 217 -11.62 -8.66 16.21
N GLU A 218 -12.44 -9.67 16.49
CA GLU A 218 -13.90 -9.58 16.34
C GLU A 218 -14.56 -9.64 17.70
N VAL A 219 -15.28 -8.57 18.09
CA VAL A 219 -16.04 -8.52 19.34
C VAL A 219 -17.49 -8.90 19.04
N ILE A 220 -17.92 -10.02 19.62
CA ILE A 220 -19.23 -10.62 19.43
C ILE A 220 -20.06 -10.40 20.69
N PHE A 221 -21.20 -9.74 20.54
CA PHE A 221 -22.17 -9.53 21.60
C PHE A 221 -23.45 -10.31 21.29
N GLU A 222 -23.72 -11.35 22.09
CA GLU A 222 -24.94 -12.17 21.98
C GLU A 222 -25.85 -11.86 23.18
N PRO A 223 -26.90 -11.04 23.02
CA PRO A 223 -27.83 -10.77 24.11
C PRO A 223 -28.68 -12.01 24.41
N ALA A 224 -28.83 -12.33 25.69
CA ALA A 224 -29.57 -13.50 26.17
C ALA A 224 -31.07 -13.52 25.83
N ASN A 225 -31.65 -12.42 25.30
CA ASN A 225 -33.05 -12.34 24.92
C ASN A 225 -33.26 -11.44 23.69
N ALA A 226 -34.01 -11.94 22.70
CA ALA A 226 -34.39 -11.19 21.49
C ALA A 226 -35.15 -9.88 21.79
N ARG A 227 -35.76 -9.75 22.97
CA ARG A 227 -36.43 -8.52 23.43
C ARG A 227 -35.45 -7.36 23.70
N LEU A 228 -34.18 -7.68 24.02
CA LEU A 228 -33.11 -6.68 24.15
C LEU A 228 -32.56 -6.27 22.78
N ASN A 229 -32.66 -7.11 21.74
CA ASN A 229 -32.21 -6.75 20.39
C ASN A 229 -32.90 -5.47 19.89
N ASN A 230 -34.21 -5.30 20.12
CA ASN A 230 -34.95 -4.15 19.60
C ASN A 230 -34.60 -2.81 20.27
N SER A 231 -34.16 -2.80 21.53
CA SER A 231 -33.75 -1.57 22.23
C SER A 231 -32.33 -1.11 21.85
N TYR A 232 -31.47 -2.03 21.39
CA TYR A 232 -30.06 -1.74 21.10
C TYR A 232 -29.69 -1.75 19.60
N TYR A 233 -30.47 -2.41 18.72
CA TYR A 233 -30.22 -2.42 17.26
C TYR A 233 -30.43 -1.06 16.58
N LEU A 234 -31.22 -0.16 17.16
CA LEU A 234 -31.54 1.13 16.55
C LEU A 234 -30.33 2.07 16.37
N TYR A 235 -29.16 1.74 16.95
CA TYR A 235 -28.03 2.65 17.03
C TYR A 235 -26.68 2.06 16.55
N TYR A 236 -26.66 0.85 15.98
CA TYR A 236 -25.43 0.13 15.61
C TYR A 236 -24.69 0.70 14.38
N ASN A 237 -25.24 1.71 13.68
CA ASN A 237 -24.63 2.33 12.50
C ASN A 237 -23.72 3.51 12.85
N GLY A 238 -22.74 3.31 13.72
CA GLY A 238 -21.79 4.38 14.05
C GLY A 238 -20.74 4.01 15.08
N CYS A 239 -19.94 2.97 14.81
CA CYS A 239 -18.72 2.73 15.57
C CYS A 239 -17.49 3.11 14.71
N PRO A 240 -17.11 4.40 14.64
CA PRO A 240 -15.81 4.77 14.12
C PRO A 240 -14.73 4.44 15.16
N PRO A 241 -13.55 3.93 14.76
CA PRO A 241 -12.45 3.65 15.68
C PRO A 241 -11.96 4.94 16.36
N LEU A 242 -11.83 4.89 17.69
CA LEU A 242 -11.16 5.91 18.48
C LEU A 242 -9.66 5.86 18.18
N ASN A 243 -9.20 6.69 17.23
CA ASN A 243 -7.99 7.52 17.35
C ASN A 243 -7.65 8.25 16.02
N LYS A 244 -7.78 9.58 16.04
CA LYS A 244 -6.81 10.49 15.43
C LYS A 244 -6.42 11.49 16.51
N VAL A 245 -5.17 11.41 16.96
CA VAL A 245 -4.53 12.46 17.74
C VAL A 245 -4.47 13.71 16.85
N LEU A 246 -4.98 14.83 17.35
CA LEU A 246 -4.82 16.18 16.77
C LEU A 246 -3.42 16.71 17.07
#